data_AF-A0A8B3NLN2-F1
#
_entry.id   AF-A0A8B3NLN2-F1
#
_cell.length_a   1.000
_cell.length_b   1.000
_cell.length_c   1.000
_cell.angle_alpha   90.00
_cell.angle_beta   90.00
_cell.angle_gamma   90.00
#
_symmetry.space_group_name_H-M   'P 1'
#
loop_
_entity.id
_entity.type
_entity.pdbx_description
1 polymer ?
#
loop_
_entity_poly.entity_id
_entity_poly.type
_entity_poly.pdbx_seq_one_letter_code
_entity_poly.pdbx_strand_id
1 'polypeptide(L)' 'VAERIVALRRQRLTGKHIAMEVGVSPATVSRVLKRAGLSRLRDIEPAEPVRRYEREHPGDMIHIDIKKLGR' A
#
# COMPACT_ATOMS: atom_id res chain seq x y z
N VAL A 1 4.82 22.67 -0.67
CA VAL A 1 5.00 21.63 0.39
C VAL A 1 3.95 20.51 0.29
N ALA A 2 2.65 20.83 0.31
CA ALA A 2 1.60 19.79 0.27
C ALA A 2 1.64 18.90 -0.99
N GLU A 3 1.90 19.47 -2.17
CA GLU A 3 2.05 18.70 -3.41
C GLU A 3 3.21 17.71 -3.35
N ARG A 4 4.36 18.13 -2.80
CA ARG A 4 5.53 17.24 -2.61
C ARG A 4 5.20 16.09 -1.66
N ILE A 5 4.46 16.34 -0.57
CA ILE A 5 3.98 15.31 0.36
C ILE A 5 3.10 14.29 -0.37
N VAL A 6 2.18 14.76 -1.21
CA VAL A 6 1.28 13.89 -2.00
C VAL A 6 2.07 13.08 -3.03
N ALA A 7 3.02 13.69 -3.74
CA ALA A 7 3.86 13.01 -4.72
C ALA A 7 4.68 11.88 -4.08
N LEU A 8 5.34 12.15 -2.96
CA LEU A 8 6.10 11.13 -2.22
C LEU A 8 5.17 10.03 -1.65
N ARG A 9 3.96 10.39 -1.23
CA ARG A 9 2.98 9.39 -0.79
C ARG A 9 2.57 8.46 -1.92
N ARG A 10 2.40 8.97 -3.15
CA ARG A 10 2.10 8.15 -4.33
C ARG A 10 3.24 7.20 -4.71
N GLN A 11 4.48 7.55 -4.37
CA GLN A 11 5.63 6.64 -4.43
C GLN A 11 5.68 5.61 -3.28
N ARG A 12 4.58 5.50 -2.50
CA ARG A 12 4.40 4.57 -1.38
C ARG A 12 5.33 4.81 -0.18
N LEU A 13 5.93 6.01 -0.06
CA LEU A 13 6.68 6.39 1.15
C LEU A 13 5.74 6.48 2.37
N THR A 14 6.30 6.15 3.53
CA THR A 14 5.60 6.29 4.82
C THR A 14 5.52 7.77 5.22
N GLY A 15 4.51 8.14 6.00
CA GLY A 15 4.38 9.53 6.49
C GLY A 15 5.61 10.00 7.29
N LYS A 16 6.31 9.08 7.98
CA LYS A 16 7.56 9.38 8.69
C LYS A 16 8.70 9.68 7.73
N HIS A 17 8.89 8.88 6.68
CA HIS A 17 9.92 9.15 5.67
C HIS A 17 9.65 10.47 4.94
N ILE A 18 8.39 10.73 4.59
CA ILE A 18 8.00 12.00 3.98
C ILE A 18 8.30 13.19 4.90
N ALA A 19 8.04 13.07 6.20
CA ALA A 19 8.33 14.10 7.18
C ALA A 19 9.83 14.41 7.24
N MET A 20 10.68 13.37 7.23
CA MET A 20 12.14 13.50 7.21
C MET A 20 12.63 14.17 5.91
N GLU A 21 12.11 13.74 4.75
CA GLU A 21 12.57 14.25 3.46
C GLU A 21 12.11 15.68 3.17
N VAL A 22 10.91 16.05 3.62
CA VAL A 22 10.35 17.39 3.39
C VAL A 22 10.72 18.36 4.52
N GLY A 23 11.23 17.87 5.66
CA GLY A 23 11.64 18.70 6.79
C GLY A 23 10.48 19.31 7.59
N VAL A 24 9.32 18.63 7.63
CA VAL A 24 8.13 19.09 8.35
C VAL A 24 7.69 18.07 9.40
N SER A 25 6.95 18.52 10.41
CA SER A 25 6.49 17.60 11.47
C SER A 25 5.59 16.48 10.92
N PRO A 26 5.66 15.25 11.48
CA PRO A 26 4.77 14.15 11.10
C PRO A 26 3.28 14.51 11.22
N ALA A 27 2.92 15.35 12.18
CA ALA A 27 1.55 15.86 12.34
C ALA A 27 1.09 16.67 11.13
N THR A 28 1.98 17.46 10.53
CA THR A 28 1.68 18.24 9.32
C THR A 28 1.49 17.33 8.12
N VAL A 29 2.37 16.33 7.94
CA VAL A 29 2.20 15.31 6.89
C VAL A 29 0.86 14.59 7.06
N SER A 30 0.53 14.16 8.27
CA SER A 30 -0.74 13.47 8.57
C SER A 30 -1.96 14.31 8.19
N ARG A 31 -1.98 15.60 8.54
CA ARG A 31 -3.08 16.52 8.15
C ARG A 31 -3.20 16.69 6.64
N VAL A 32 -2.07 16.85 5.94
CA VAL A 32 -2.05 16.98 4.47
C VAL A 32 -2.57 15.69 3.82
N LEU A 33 -2.07 14.54 4.22
CA LEU A 33 -2.50 13.25 3.66
C LEU A 33 -3.97 12.96 3.95
N LYS A 34 -4.46 13.31 5.15
CA LYS A 34 -5.88 13.19 5.50
C LYS A 34 -6.76 14.06 4.59
N ARG A 35 -6.37 15.32 4.35
CA ARG A 35 -7.11 16.22 3.45
C ARG A 35 -7.07 15.75 1.99
N ALA A 36 -5.97 15.13 1.58
CA ALA A 36 -5.81 14.55 0.24
C ALA A 36 -6.48 13.16 0.08
N GLY A 37 -7.04 12.59 1.14
CA GLY A 37 -7.60 11.24 1.12
C GLY A 37 -6.57 10.12 0.99
N LEU A 38 -5.28 10.38 1.26
CA LEU A 38 -4.15 9.45 1.07
C LEU A 38 -3.55 8.93 2.38
N SER A 39 -4.36 8.91 3.43
CA SER A 39 -3.92 8.56 4.78
C SER A 39 -3.49 7.10 4.89
N ARG A 40 -4.17 6.19 4.18
CA ARG A 40 -3.88 4.76 4.17
C ARG A 40 -3.20 4.39 2.84
N LEU A 41 -2.39 3.34 2.85
CA LEU A 41 -1.73 2.87 1.63
C LEU A 41 -2.74 2.37 0.59
N ARG A 42 -3.87 1.80 1.04
CA ARG A 42 -4.99 1.38 0.18
C ARG A 42 -5.65 2.54 -0.59
N ASP A 43 -5.42 3.77 -0.15
CA ASP A 43 -5.98 4.95 -0.80
C ASP A 43 -5.08 5.45 -1.95
N ILE A 44 -3.84 4.93 -2.07
CA ILE A 44 -2.89 5.30 -3.13
C ILE A 44 -3.28 4.69 -4.46
N GLU A 45 -3.59 3.40 -4.45
CA GLU A 45 -4.01 2.60 -5.59
C GLU A 45 -5.21 1.74 -5.18
N PRO A 46 -6.23 1.62 -6.05
CA PRO A 46 -7.33 0.70 -5.79
C PRO A 46 -6.78 -0.71 -5.62
N ALA A 47 -7.30 -1.46 -4.65
CA ALA A 47 -6.97 -2.86 -4.51
C ALA A 47 -7.34 -3.59 -5.81
N GLU A 48 -6.44 -4.45 -6.31
CA GLU A 48 -6.79 -5.32 -7.41
C GLU A 48 -8.03 -6.15 -7.04
N PRO A 49 -8.93 -6.40 -8.00
CA PRO A 49 -10.06 -7.27 -7.76
C PRO A 49 -9.57 -8.63 -7.25
N VAL A 50 -10.30 -9.19 -6.29
CA VAL A 50 -9.95 -10.47 -5.69
C VAL A 50 -9.94 -11.53 -6.79
N ARG A 51 -8.75 -12.01 -7.15
CA ARG A 51 -8.60 -13.11 -8.10
C ARG A 51 -8.97 -14.41 -7.39
N ARG A 52 -10.23 -14.79 -7.50
CA ARG A 52 -10.68 -16.11 -7.04
C ARG A 52 -10.27 -17.13 -8.09
N TYR A 53 -9.48 -18.11 -7.66
CA TYR A 53 -9.21 -19.25 -8.52
C TYR A 53 -10.49 -20.05 -8.62
N GLU A 54 -11.13 -20.00 -9.78
CA GLU A 54 -12.28 -20.83 -10.13
C GLU A 54 -11.88 -21.68 -11.34
N ARG A 55 -12.28 -22.94 -11.31
CA ARG A 55 -12.02 -23.90 -12.38
C ARG A 55 -13.27 -24.74 -12.60
N GLU A 56 -13.49 -25.09 -13.87
CA GLU A 56 -14.70 -25.76 -14.33
C GLU A 56 -14.71 -27.25 -14.00
N HIS A 57 -13.54 -27.92 -14.08
CA HIS A 57 -13.45 -29.35 -13.90
C HIS A 57 -12.71 -29.74 -12.61
N PRO A 58 -13.11 -30.85 -11.98
CA PRO A 58 -12.37 -31.42 -10.86
C PRO A 58 -10.94 -31.78 -11.32
N GLY A 59 -9.92 -31.30 -10.60
CA GLY A 59 -8.50 -31.53 -10.89
C GLY A 59 -7.75 -30.33 -11.49
N ASP A 60 -8.46 -29.33 -12.01
CA ASP A 60 -7.87 -28.11 -12.60
C ASP A 60 -7.22 -27.16 -11.58
N MET A 61 -7.52 -27.36 -10.30
CA MET A 61 -6.96 -26.59 -9.19
C MET A 61 -5.94 -27.44 -8.45
N ILE A 62 -4.67 -27.11 -8.61
CA ILE A 62 -3.57 -27.76 -7.89
C ILE A 62 -3.30 -26.97 -6.62
N HIS A 63 -3.50 -27.61 -5.47
CA HIS A 63 -3.03 -27.08 -4.21
C HIS A 63 -1.56 -27.45 -4.04
N ILE A 64 -0.66 -26.47 -4.12
CA ILE A 64 0.75 -26.68 -3.82
C ILE A 64 0.98 -26.26 -2.37
N ASP A 65 1.08 -27.23 -1.47
CA ASP A 65 1.45 -26.96 -0.08
C ASP A 65 2.97 -26.77 -0.01
N ILE A 66 3.41 -25.54 0.22
CA ILE A 66 4.82 -25.20 0.37
C ILE A 66 5.07 -24.91 1.85
N LYS A 67 5.70 -25.85 2.53
CA LYS A 67 6.15 -25.65 3.90
C LYS A 67 7.53 -24.99 3.92
N LYS A 68 7.66 -23.90 4.68
CA LYS A 68 8.99 -23.36 5.02
C LYS A 68 9.68 -24.31 5.99
N LEU A 69 10.72 -24.98 5.53
CA LEU A 69 11.68 -25.66 6.40
C LEU A 69 12.62 -24.58 6.95
N GLY A 70 12.51 -24.32 8.26
CA GLY A 70 13.34 -23.33 8.94
C GLY A 70 14.81 -23.75 8.97
N ARG A 71 15.68 -22.74 8.92
CA ARG A 71 16.97 -22.80 9.58
C ARG A 71 16.97 -21.70 10.64
#